data_AF-A0A7C2WHS2-F1
#
_entry.id   AF-A0A7C2WHS2-F1
#
_cell.length_a   1.000
_cell.length_b   1.000
_cell.length_c   1.000
_cell.angle_alpha   90.00
_cell.angle_beta   90.00
_cell.angle_gamma   90.00
#
_symmetry.space_group_name_H-M   'P 1'
#
loop_
_entity.id
_entity.type
_entity.pdbx_description
1 polymer ?
#
loop_
_entity_poly.entity_id
_entity_poly.type
_entity_poly.pdbx_seq_one_letter_code
_entity_poly.pdbx_strand_id
1 'polypeptide(L)'
;MIDRVHEHIISELGANTRTDTIFVLTAIVLNLITLGINSGIASSNGDSTQTIVMFTFVALIIVVNFIAEIGLIRGRQMRRKLLNGLLKMYKDQGVEDYYDPSLLSDYKTRYNLFMLAVLFTGLVALIIPFVIR
;
A
#
# COMPACT_ATOMS: atom_id res chain seq x y z
N MET A 1 11.10 1.07 32.68
CA MET A 1 11.91 1.15 31.43
C MET A 1 11.28 0.32 30.32
N ILE A 2 10.83 -0.91 30.61
CA ILE A 2 10.11 -1.77 29.67
C ILE A 2 8.82 -1.11 29.17
N ASP A 3 8.09 -0.39 30.03
CA ASP A 3 6.88 0.35 29.62
C ASP A 3 7.16 1.42 28.56
N ARG A 4 8.31 2.09 28.63
CA ARG A 4 8.72 3.08 27.62
C ARG A 4 9.04 2.42 26.28
N VAL A 5 9.62 1.21 26.30
CA VAL A 5 9.86 0.44 25.07
C VAL A 5 8.54 -0.07 24.50
N HIS A 6 7.63 -0.53 25.34
CA HIS A 6 6.28 -0.91 24.93
C HIS A 6 5.53 0.25 24.27
N GLU A 7 5.45 1.41 24.94
CA GLU A 7 4.85 2.64 24.41
C GLU A 7 5.47 3.02 23.06
N HIS A 8 6.80 2.98 22.97
CA HIS A 8 7.50 3.29 21.74
C HIS A 8 7.14 2.32 20.61
N ILE A 9 7.14 1.01 20.85
CA ILE A 9 6.78 0.02 19.82
C ILE A 9 5.32 0.19 19.38
N ILE A 10 4.39 0.43 20.31
CA ILE A 10 2.99 0.68 19.98
C ILE A 10 2.83 1.96 19.15
N SER A 11 3.56 3.03 19.49
CA SER A 11 3.55 4.28 18.72
C SER A 11 4.07 4.09 17.29
N GLU A 12 5.14 3.32 17.11
CA GLU A 12 5.71 2.97 15.80
C GLU A 12 4.77 2.09 14.97
N LEU A 13 4.09 1.12 15.59
CA LEU A 13 3.06 0.32 14.94
C LEU A 13 1.88 1.17 14.45
N GLY A 14 1.49 2.17 15.24
CA GLY A 14 0.46 3.15 14.86
C GLY A 14 0.88 4.03 13.69
N ALA A 15 2.09 4.58 13.76
CA ALA A 15 2.66 5.40 12.68
C ALA A 15 2.78 4.61 11.37
N ASN A 16 3.30 3.37 11.44
CA ASN A 16 3.39 2.49 10.29
C ASN A 16 2.02 2.24 9.63
N THR A 17 0.99 1.95 10.43
CA THR A 17 -0.38 1.73 9.91
C THR A 17 -0.94 2.95 9.17
N ARG A 18 -0.66 4.16 9.69
CA ARG A 18 -1.10 5.42 9.05
C ARG A 18 -0.41 5.63 7.72
N THR A 19 0.91 5.47 7.67
CA THR A 19 1.71 5.60 6.44
C THR A 19 1.26 4.60 5.38
N ASP A 20 1.01 3.35 5.74
CA ASP A 20 0.51 2.32 4.81
C ASP A 20 -0.87 2.69 4.24
N THR A 21 -1.75 3.25 5.07
CA THR A 21 -3.08 3.71 4.64
C THR A 21 -2.96 4.87 3.64
N ILE A 22 -2.04 5.81 3.88
CA ILE A 22 -1.78 6.92 2.96
C ILE A 22 -1.27 6.40 1.61
N PHE A 23 -0.35 5.45 1.60
CA PHE A 23 0.15 4.86 0.34
C PHE A 23 -0.97 4.19 -0.46
N VAL A 24 -1.78 3.36 0.18
CA VAL A 24 -2.89 2.65 -0.48
C VAL A 24 -3.91 3.63 -1.05
N LEU A 25 -4.38 4.57 -0.22
CA LEU A 25 -5.40 5.53 -0.66
C LEU A 25 -4.89 6.44 -1.79
N THR A 26 -3.67 6.94 -1.66
CA THR A 26 -3.08 7.80 -2.69
C THR A 26 -2.92 7.06 -4.01
N ALA A 27 -2.44 5.82 -3.99
CA ALA A 27 -2.28 5.02 -5.20
C ALA A 27 -3.63 4.69 -5.85
N ILE A 28 -4.63 4.24 -5.08
CA ILE A 28 -5.97 3.93 -5.61
C ILE A 28 -6.62 5.16 -6.21
N VAL A 29 -6.59 6.30 -5.51
CA VAL A 29 -7.19 7.56 -6.00
C VAL A 29 -6.51 7.99 -7.30
N LEU A 30 -5.18 7.96 -7.36
CA LEU A 30 -4.45 8.29 -8.57
C LEU A 30 -4.79 7.34 -9.74
N ASN A 31 -4.89 6.04 -9.47
CA ASN A 31 -5.26 5.04 -10.47
C ASN A 31 -6.64 5.33 -11.07
N LEU A 32 -7.63 5.61 -10.21
CA LEU A 32 -8.99 5.93 -10.66
C LEU A 32 -9.06 7.24 -11.44
N ILE A 33 -8.38 8.30 -10.97
CA ILE A 33 -8.31 9.58 -11.67
C ILE A 33 -7.69 9.39 -13.05
N THR A 34 -6.57 8.69 -13.11
CA THR A 34 -5.85 8.47 -14.36
C THR A 34 -6.64 7.59 -15.33
N LEU A 35 -7.31 6.55 -14.84
CA LEU A 35 -8.23 5.75 -15.64
C LEU A 35 -9.29 6.64 -16.30
N GLY A 36 -9.93 7.53 -15.53
CA GLY A 36 -10.95 8.45 -16.04
C GLY A 36 -10.39 9.41 -17.10
N ILE A 37 -9.26 10.06 -16.80
CA ILE A 37 -8.62 11.01 -17.72
C ILE A 37 -8.18 10.30 -19.01
N ASN A 38 -7.43 9.20 -18.90
CA ASN A 38 -6.87 8.52 -20.06
C ASN A 38 -7.96 7.84 -20.90
N SER A 39 -9.01 7.29 -20.29
CA SER A 39 -10.15 6.73 -21.05
C SER A 39 -10.91 7.81 -21.81
N GLY A 40 -11.12 8.98 -21.18
CA GLY A 40 -11.74 10.13 -21.83
C GLY A 40 -10.91 10.64 -23.02
N ILE A 41 -9.59 10.76 -22.84
CA ILE A 41 -8.67 11.15 -23.92
C ILE A 41 -8.69 10.12 -25.06
N ALA A 42 -8.62 8.82 -24.73
CA ALA A 42 -8.60 7.73 -25.70
C ALA A 42 -9.88 7.67 -26.56
N SER A 43 -11.02 8.09 -26.02
CA SER A 43 -12.30 8.12 -26.75
C SER A 43 -12.45 9.28 -27.75
N SER A 44 -11.51 10.24 -27.76
CA SER A 44 -11.55 11.42 -28.62
C SER A 44 -10.66 11.28 -29.86
N ASN A 45 -10.92 12.07 -30.91
CA ASN A 45 -10.11 12.06 -32.13
C ASN A 45 -8.66 12.46 -31.81
N GLY A 46 -7.75 11.49 -31.89
CA GLY A 46 -6.43 11.55 -31.29
C GLY A 46 -5.54 12.65 -31.85
N ASP A 47 -5.26 13.66 -31.01
CA ASP A 47 -4.19 14.63 -31.24
C ASP A 47 -2.84 14.13 -30.68
N SER A 48 -1.74 14.66 -31.22
CA SER A 48 -0.39 14.37 -30.74
C SER A 48 -0.22 14.79 -29.28
N THR A 49 -0.78 15.94 -28.90
CA THR A 49 -0.74 16.46 -27.52
C THR A 49 -1.41 15.51 -26.54
N GLN A 50 -2.61 15.03 -26.90
CA GLN A 50 -3.38 14.07 -26.11
C GLN A 50 -2.62 12.77 -25.86
N THR A 51 -1.91 12.28 -26.87
CA THR A 51 -1.08 11.06 -26.74
C THR A 51 0.06 11.28 -25.75
N ILE A 52 0.75 12.42 -25.79
CA ILE A 52 1.83 12.76 -24.85
C ILE A 52 1.30 12.84 -23.41
N VAL A 53 0.14 13.46 -23.21
CA VAL A 53 -0.50 13.55 -21.89
C VAL A 53 -0.82 12.16 -21.34
N MET A 54 -1.42 11.29 -22.15
CA MET A 54 -1.75 9.92 -21.77
C MET A 54 -0.51 9.12 -21.33
N PHE A 55 0.58 9.16 -22.10
CA PHE A 55 1.83 8.49 -21.73
C PHE A 55 2.47 9.05 -20.46
N THR A 56 2.35 10.36 -20.23
CA THR A 56 2.83 11.01 -19.00
C THR A 56 2.09 10.47 -17.77
N PHE A 57 0.77 10.36 -17.86
CA PHE A 57 -0.06 9.76 -16.82
C PHE A 57 0.23 8.28 -16.58
N VAL A 58 0.48 7.51 -17.65
CA VAL A 58 0.91 6.11 -17.54
C VAL A 58 2.23 6.00 -16.79
N ALA A 59 3.22 6.83 -17.13
CA ALA A 59 4.50 6.86 -16.42
C ALA A 59 4.32 7.21 -14.94
N LEU A 60 3.45 8.17 -14.63
CA LEU A 60 3.12 8.56 -13.25
C LEU A 60 2.48 7.40 -12.45
N ILE A 61 1.50 6.69 -13.03
CA ILE A 61 0.90 5.50 -12.40
C ILE A 61 1.99 4.49 -12.05
N ILE A 62 2.86 4.16 -13.02
CA ILE A 62 3.87 3.13 -12.84
C ILE A 62 4.77 3.47 -11.65
N VAL A 63 5.27 4.72 -11.59
CA VAL A 63 6.14 5.17 -10.50
C VAL A 63 5.40 5.15 -9.16
N VAL A 64 4.18 5.69 -9.09
CA VAL A 64 3.46 5.80 -7.81
C VAL A 64 3.03 4.43 -7.28
N ASN A 65 2.53 3.54 -8.13
CA ASN A 65 2.18 2.17 -7.70
C ASN A 65 3.42 1.42 -7.25
N PHE A 66 4.55 1.57 -7.95
CA PHE A 66 5.81 0.96 -7.53
C PHE A 66 6.26 1.44 -6.15
N ILE A 67 6.18 2.75 -5.88
CA ILE A 67 6.49 3.32 -4.57
C ILE A 67 5.53 2.78 -3.50
N ALA A 68 4.23 2.71 -3.80
CA ALA A 68 3.23 2.20 -2.87
C ALA A 68 3.47 0.72 -2.52
N GLU A 69 3.77 -0.13 -3.51
CA GLU A 69 4.10 -1.54 -3.32
C GLU A 69 5.35 -1.73 -2.44
N ILE A 70 6.43 -0.99 -2.74
CA ILE A 70 7.65 -1.03 -1.90
C ILE A 70 7.34 -0.54 -0.48
N GLY A 71 6.57 0.53 -0.36
CA GLY A 71 6.13 1.09 0.92
C GLY A 71 5.41 0.04 1.77
N LEU A 72 4.43 -0.66 1.19
CA LEU A 72 3.66 -1.71 1.86
C LEU A 72 4.51 -2.93 2.20
N ILE A 73 5.42 -3.35 1.33
CA ILE A 73 6.35 -4.44 1.61
C ILE A 73 7.24 -4.10 2.81
N ARG A 74 7.80 -2.89 2.83
CA ARG A 74 8.64 -2.42 3.94
C ARG A 74 7.83 -2.25 5.22
N GLY A 75 6.61 -1.72 5.12
CA GLY A 75 5.69 -1.59 6.26
C GLY A 75 5.37 -2.93 6.90
N ARG A 76 5.01 -3.93 6.09
CA ARG A 76 4.81 -5.32 6.54
C ARG A 76 6.03 -5.89 7.26
N GLN A 77 7.24 -5.66 6.73
CA GLN A 77 8.48 -6.14 7.35
C GLN A 77 8.74 -5.46 8.70
N MET A 78 8.56 -4.15 8.78
CA MET A 78 8.73 -3.37 10.01
C MET A 78 7.73 -3.82 11.07
N ARG A 79 6.44 -3.92 10.72
CA ARG A 79 5.38 -4.39 11.62
C ARG A 79 5.70 -5.77 12.19
N ARG A 80 6.17 -6.71 11.35
CA ARG A 80 6.58 -8.04 11.79
C ARG A 80 7.72 -7.99 12.81
N LYS A 81 8.74 -7.16 12.58
CA LYS A 81 9.87 -7.00 13.52
C LYS A 81 9.41 -6.43 14.86
N LEU A 82 8.57 -5.40 14.84
CA LEU A 82 8.03 -4.74 16.03
C LEU A 82 7.14 -5.69 16.84
N LEU A 83 6.22 -6.40 16.19
CA LEU A 83 5.34 -7.36 16.87
C LEU A 83 6.11 -8.55 17.46
N ASN A 84 7.13 -9.06 16.75
CA ASN A 84 8.01 -10.09 17.32
C ASN A 84 8.75 -9.59 18.58
N GLY A 85 9.16 -8.32 18.59
CA GLY A 85 9.72 -7.66 19.77
C GLY A 85 8.73 -7.61 20.94
N LEU A 86 7.47 -7.25 20.68
CA LEU A 86 6.41 -7.24 21.68
C LEU A 86 6.11 -8.63 22.24
N LEU A 87 5.97 -9.65 21.37
CA LEU A 87 5.73 -11.02 21.83
C LEU A 87 6.86 -11.54 22.72
N LYS A 88 8.12 -11.23 22.37
CA LYS A 88 9.26 -11.58 23.20
C LYS A 88 9.17 -10.90 24.58
N MET A 89 8.82 -9.62 24.60
CA MET A 89 8.66 -8.86 25.84
C MET A 89 7.51 -9.41 26.72
N TYR A 90 6.40 -9.81 26.11
CA TYR A 90 5.28 -10.44 26.83
C TYR A 90 5.65 -11.79 27.43
N LYS A 91 6.44 -12.59 26.69
CA LYS A 91 7.02 -13.83 27.19
C LYS A 91 7.95 -13.61 28.37
N ASP A 92 8.86 -12.65 28.25
CA ASP A 92 9.81 -12.32 29.32
C ASP A 92 9.10 -11.81 30.60
N GLN A 93 7.86 -11.31 30.48
CA GLN A 93 7.01 -10.83 31.58
C GLN A 93 5.96 -11.86 32.05
N GLY A 94 5.90 -13.06 31.45
CA GLY A 94 4.95 -14.11 31.83
C GLY A 94 3.48 -13.79 31.49
N VAL A 95 3.23 -12.94 30.49
CA VAL A 95 1.88 -12.54 30.04
C VAL A 95 1.58 -13.02 28.62
N GLU A 96 2.29 -14.02 28.14
CA GLU A 96 2.15 -14.58 26.79
C GLU A 96 0.77 -15.18 26.50
N ASP A 97 0.11 -15.76 27.52
CA ASP A 97 -1.21 -16.38 27.38
C ASP A 97 -2.33 -15.38 27.03
N TYR A 98 -2.09 -14.08 27.22
CA TYR A 98 -3.06 -13.03 26.88
C TYR A 98 -3.01 -12.61 25.41
N TYR A 99 -2.05 -13.12 24.62
CA TYR A 99 -1.88 -12.71 23.24
C TYR A 99 -1.64 -13.90 22.30
N ASP A 100 -2.60 -14.16 21.42
CA ASP A 100 -2.48 -15.23 20.43
C ASP A 100 -1.46 -14.86 19.32
N PRO A 101 -0.36 -15.63 19.14
CA PRO A 101 0.60 -15.42 18.07
C PRO A 101 0.01 -15.51 16.66
N SER A 102 -1.15 -16.17 16.49
CA SER A 102 -1.86 -16.31 15.21
C SER A 102 -2.24 -14.96 14.59
N LEU A 103 -2.45 -13.94 15.43
CA LEU A 103 -2.72 -12.55 15.01
C LEU A 103 -1.61 -11.96 14.12
N LEU A 104 -0.37 -12.47 14.21
CA LEU A 104 0.70 -12.06 13.30
C LEU A 104 0.44 -12.45 11.84
N SER A 105 -0.24 -13.59 11.63
CA SER A 105 -0.50 -14.13 10.30
C SER A 105 -1.58 -13.33 9.56
N ASP A 106 -2.59 -12.84 10.28
CA ASP A 106 -3.67 -12.00 9.73
C ASP A 106 -3.16 -10.70 9.13
N TYR A 107 -2.12 -10.11 9.75
CA TYR A 107 -1.49 -8.91 9.19
C TYR A 107 -0.89 -9.16 7.82
N LYS A 108 -0.20 -10.30 7.62
CA LYS A 108 0.39 -10.64 6.33
C LYS A 108 -0.70 -10.71 5.25
N THR A 109 -1.83 -11.33 5.56
CA THR A 109 -2.98 -11.43 4.65
C THR A 109 -3.52 -10.05 4.29
N ARG A 110 -3.72 -9.17 5.29
CA ARG A 110 -4.19 -7.79 5.06
C ARG A 110 -3.27 -7.00 4.13
N TYR A 111 -1.96 -7.04 4.35
CA TYR A 111 -1.00 -6.38 3.44
C TYR A 111 -1.09 -6.93 2.02
N ASN A 112 -1.20 -8.25 1.87
CA ASN A 112 -1.32 -8.87 0.56
C ASN A 112 -2.59 -8.43 -0.16
N LEU A 113 -3.73 -8.31 0.53
CA LEU A 113 -4.98 -7.83 -0.05
C LEU A 113 -4.88 -6.36 -0.51
N PHE A 114 -4.21 -5.51 0.27
CA PHE A 114 -4.00 -4.11 -0.12
C PHE A 114 -3.07 -3.96 -1.32
N MET A 115 -1.94 -4.66 -1.33
CA MET A 115 -1.04 -4.70 -2.48
C MET A 115 -1.78 -5.22 -3.72
N LEU A 116 -2.57 -6.29 -3.58
CA LEU A 116 -3.37 -6.82 -4.69
C LEU A 116 -4.35 -5.76 -5.24
N ALA A 117 -5.04 -5.02 -4.37
CA ALA A 117 -5.96 -3.97 -4.79
C ALA A 117 -5.25 -2.81 -5.51
N VAL A 118 -4.11 -2.34 -4.99
CA VAL A 118 -3.30 -1.29 -5.62
C VAL A 118 -2.79 -1.76 -6.98
N LEU A 119 -2.19 -2.94 -7.05
CA LEU A 119 -1.71 -3.55 -8.29
C LEU A 119 -2.82 -3.69 -9.33
N PHE A 120 -3.97 -4.28 -8.96
CA PHE A 120 -5.06 -4.50 -9.92
C PHE A 120 -5.66 -3.19 -10.42
N THR A 121 -5.90 -2.22 -9.52
CA THR A 121 -6.41 -0.91 -9.95
C THR A 121 -5.42 -0.18 -10.86
N GLY A 122 -4.12 -0.29 -10.60
CA GLY A 122 -3.07 0.26 -11.45
C GLY A 122 -3.01 -0.41 -12.82
N LEU A 123 -3.13 -1.74 -12.87
CA LEU A 123 -3.18 -2.50 -14.13
C LEU A 123 -4.41 -2.12 -14.96
N VAL A 124 -5.58 -2.01 -14.35
CA VAL A 124 -6.80 -1.59 -15.04
C VAL A 124 -6.67 -0.16 -15.59
N ALA A 125 -6.16 0.76 -14.77
CA ALA A 125 -5.92 2.15 -15.17
C ALA A 125 -4.89 2.27 -16.30
N LEU A 126 -3.94 1.34 -16.38
CA LEU A 126 -2.98 1.26 -17.46
C LEU A 126 -3.60 0.66 -18.72
N ILE A 127 -4.33 -0.46 -18.64
CA ILE A 127 -4.76 -1.25 -19.80
C ILE A 127 -5.97 -0.64 -20.52
N ILE A 128 -7.02 -0.27 -19.78
CA ILE A 128 -8.31 0.14 -20.37
C ILE A 128 -8.17 1.27 -21.41
N PRO A 129 -7.42 2.35 -21.16
CA PRO A 129 -7.29 3.43 -22.13
C PRO A 129 -6.74 2.99 -23.48
N PHE A 130 -5.83 2.00 -23.51
CA PHE A 130 -5.29 1.47 -24.77
C PHE A 130 -6.25 0.50 -25.47
N VAL A 131 -7.19 -0.09 -24.74
CA VAL A 131 -8.25 -0.94 -25.33
C VAL A 131 -9.35 -0.10 -25.96
N ILE A 132 -9.62 1.10 -25.42
CA ILE A 132 -10.64 2.03 -25.94
C ILE A 132 -10.16 2.76 -27.20
N ARG A 133 -8.84 2.99 -27.32
CA ARG A 133 -8.22 3.76 -28.40
C ARG A 133 -8.33 3.09 -29.77
#